data_AF-A0A087HDP8-F1
#
_entry.id   AF-A0A087HDP8-F1
#
_cell.length_a   1.000
_cell.length_b   1.000
_cell.length_c   1.000
_cell.angle_alpha   90.00
_cell.angle_beta   90.00
_cell.angle_gamma   90.00
#
_symmetry.space_group_name_H-M   'P 1'
#
loop_
_entity.id
_entity.type
_entity.pdbx_description
1 polymer ?
#
loop_
_entity_poly.entity_id
_entity_poly.type
_entity_poly.pdbx_seq_one_letter_code
_entity_poly.pdbx_strand_id
1 'polypeptide(L)'
;MISDETVPLSQRAEWSDVKLRLMKNSEINFVLLDIVNSVVSYFYCLITVNHWLFALIVIIEGSALICPFSLGIFDDGLHRNWVLILSLLGEYFSLDAKHYHAWSHRQWALLALGGWENELDYCQELIEADVFNNSAWIQRYYVITRSPLLGGLEAMRESEVSYTIKSILSNPANESSWRYLKSLYKDDKKSWISDPSVSSHQDSVKALANENADTNLASLVCSILGRVDPIRANY
;
A
#
# COMPACT_ATOMS: atom_id res chain seq x y z
N MET A 1 14.69 -35.05 20.15
CA MET A 1 15.47 -34.33 21.18
C MET A 1 15.16 -32.86 21.01
N ILE A 2 14.64 -32.20 22.04
CA ILE A 2 14.33 -30.77 22.01
C ILE A 2 15.67 -30.04 21.99
N SER A 3 15.97 -29.33 20.90
CA SER A 3 17.20 -28.54 20.81
C SER A 3 17.06 -27.33 21.74
N ASP A 4 18.04 -27.14 22.62
CA ASP A 4 18.12 -25.98 23.50
C ASP A 4 18.23 -24.70 22.66
N GLU A 5 17.14 -23.92 22.61
CA GLU A 5 17.01 -22.70 21.81
C GLU A 5 18.00 -21.61 22.23
N THR A 6 18.70 -21.77 23.35
CA THR A 6 19.67 -20.79 23.87
C THR A 6 21.06 -20.92 23.25
N VAL A 7 21.37 -22.03 22.58
CA VAL A 7 22.70 -22.25 21.97
C VAL A 7 22.73 -21.65 20.56
N PRO A 8 23.64 -20.70 20.27
CA PRO A 8 23.80 -20.13 18.93
C PRO A 8 23.98 -21.20 17.87
N LEU A 9 23.26 -21.07 16.74
CA LEU A 9 23.22 -22.07 15.66
C LEU A 9 24.62 -22.38 15.09
N SER A 10 25.54 -21.41 15.11
CA SER A 10 26.94 -21.58 14.69
C SER A 10 27.75 -22.57 15.52
N GLN A 11 27.26 -22.94 16.71
CA GLN A 11 27.94 -23.83 17.66
C GLN A 11 27.27 -25.21 17.76
N ARG A 12 26.21 -25.46 16.97
CA ARG A 12 25.49 -26.74 16.99
C ARG A 12 26.13 -27.73 16.01
N ALA A 13 26.32 -28.96 16.48
CA ALA A 13 27.00 -30.02 15.72
C ALA A 13 26.33 -30.36 14.38
N GLU A 14 25.00 -30.20 14.34
CA GLU A 14 24.15 -30.44 13.17
C GLU A 14 24.39 -29.45 12.01
N TRP A 15 25.21 -28.42 12.20
CA TRP A 15 25.51 -27.38 11.21
C TRP A 15 27.01 -27.10 11.02
N SER A 16 27.84 -28.06 11.42
CA SER A 16 29.30 -27.94 11.44
C SER A 16 29.95 -27.87 10.04
N ASP A 17 29.21 -28.18 8.99
CA ASP A 17 29.62 -28.16 7.58
C ASP A 17 29.40 -26.80 6.89
N VAL A 18 28.71 -25.85 7.53
CA VAL A 18 28.38 -24.53 6.95
C VAL A 18 29.46 -23.49 7.27
N LYS A 19 30.09 -22.91 6.23
CA LYS A 19 31.09 -21.82 6.38
C LYS A 19 30.45 -20.43 6.37
N LEU A 20 30.52 -19.74 7.52
CA LEU A 20 30.04 -18.37 7.69
C LEU A 20 30.92 -17.34 6.94
N ARG A 21 30.28 -16.36 6.29
CA ARG A 21 30.97 -15.26 5.58
C ARG A 21 30.54 -13.92 6.17
N LEU A 22 31.43 -13.26 6.89
CA LEU A 22 31.14 -11.99 7.57
C LEU A 22 31.12 -10.81 6.60
N MET A 23 30.10 -9.95 6.70
CA MET A 23 30.06 -8.67 6.00
C MET A 23 30.81 -7.60 6.80
N LYS A 24 31.70 -6.86 6.14
CA LYS A 24 32.35 -5.68 6.72
C LYS A 24 31.50 -4.46 6.42
N ASN A 25 30.78 -3.96 7.42
CA ASN A 25 30.34 -2.57 7.46
C ASN A 25 30.63 -2.01 8.85
N SER A 26 31.46 -0.98 8.89
CA SER A 26 31.75 -0.19 10.08
C SER A 26 30.53 0.66 10.43
N GLU A 27 30.19 0.70 11.73
CA GLU A 27 29.14 1.53 12.37
C GLU A 27 27.79 0.86 12.69
N ILE A 28 27.79 -0.39 13.17
CA ILE A 28 26.64 -0.94 13.91
C ILE A 28 27.13 -1.64 15.19
N ASN A 29 26.41 -1.41 16.29
CA ASN A 29 26.69 -1.93 17.64
C ASN A 29 26.91 -3.46 17.64
N PHE A 30 28.04 -3.89 18.22
CA PHE A 30 28.64 -5.23 18.04
C PHE A 30 27.76 -6.41 18.52
N VAL A 31 26.77 -6.19 19.39
CA VAL A 31 25.92 -7.26 19.95
C VAL A 31 24.72 -7.59 19.05
N LEU A 32 24.18 -6.61 18.31
CA LEU A 32 23.11 -6.87 17.33
C LEU A 32 23.66 -7.51 16.05
N LEU A 33 24.91 -7.23 15.71
CA LEU A 33 25.52 -7.66 14.45
C LEU A 33 25.77 -9.19 14.41
N ASP A 34 26.07 -9.84 15.54
CA ASP A 34 26.30 -11.29 15.57
C ASP A 34 25.00 -12.11 15.50
N ILE A 35 23.92 -11.62 16.12
CA ILE A 35 22.59 -12.23 15.99
C ILE A 35 22.09 -12.03 14.57
N VAL A 36 22.17 -10.80 14.04
CA VAL A 36 21.74 -10.48 12.68
C VAL A 36 22.58 -11.24 11.64
N ASN A 37 23.89 -11.35 11.78
CA ASN A 37 24.72 -12.08 10.82
C ASN A 37 24.56 -13.61 10.91
N SER A 38 24.32 -14.18 12.10
CA SER A 38 24.06 -15.61 12.24
C SER A 38 22.69 -15.98 11.67
N VAL A 39 21.70 -15.09 11.79
CA VAL A 39 20.38 -15.24 11.18
C VAL A 39 20.48 -15.05 9.67
N VAL A 40 21.02 -13.91 9.20
CA VAL A 40 21.13 -13.59 7.76
C VAL A 40 21.99 -14.59 6.98
N SER A 41 23.10 -15.10 7.53
CA SER A 41 23.92 -16.10 6.84
C SER A 41 23.23 -17.47 6.72
N TYR A 42 22.39 -17.82 7.69
CA TYR A 42 21.55 -19.02 7.63
C TYR A 42 20.39 -18.88 6.65
N PHE A 43 19.79 -17.69 6.61
CA PHE A 43 18.77 -17.34 5.63
C PHE A 43 19.29 -17.52 4.20
N TYR A 44 20.56 -17.19 3.92
CA TYR A 44 21.17 -17.46 2.60
C TYR A 44 21.32 -18.94 2.25
N CYS A 45 21.44 -19.85 3.23
CA CYS A 45 21.62 -21.28 2.98
C CYS A 45 20.27 -22.01 2.77
N LEU A 46 19.19 -21.53 3.37
CA LEU A 46 17.82 -22.04 3.16
C LEU A 46 17.22 -21.64 1.80
N ILE A 47 17.77 -20.61 1.13
CA ILE A 47 17.31 -20.09 -0.18
C ILE A 47 17.39 -21.13 -1.30
N THR A 48 18.18 -22.20 -1.17
CA THR A 48 18.33 -23.21 -2.24
C THR A 48 17.27 -24.31 -2.22
N VAL A 49 16.43 -24.41 -1.19
CA VAL A 49 15.62 -25.64 -0.99
C VAL A 49 14.11 -25.42 -1.02
N ASN A 50 13.56 -24.24 -0.66
CA ASN A 50 12.10 -24.07 -0.64
C ASN A 50 11.62 -22.64 -0.92
N HIS A 51 11.04 -22.43 -2.10
CA HIS A 51 10.43 -21.17 -2.55
C HIS A 51 9.29 -20.65 -1.64
N TRP A 52 8.63 -21.53 -0.88
CA TRP A 52 7.51 -21.18 -0.01
C TRP A 52 7.91 -20.40 1.26
N LEU A 53 9.14 -20.58 1.75
CA LEU A 53 9.62 -19.84 2.93
C LEU A 53 9.86 -18.36 2.59
N PHE A 54 10.24 -18.04 1.35
CA PHE A 54 10.64 -16.69 0.95
C PHE A 54 9.47 -15.69 1.03
N ALA A 55 8.27 -16.08 0.59
CA ALA A 55 7.09 -15.22 0.67
C ALA A 55 6.57 -15.06 2.10
N LEU A 56 6.62 -16.12 2.91
CA LEU A 56 6.15 -16.12 4.30
C LEU A 56 7.04 -15.24 5.20
N ILE A 57 8.36 -15.30 5.03
CA ILE A 57 9.32 -14.52 5.83
C ILE A 57 9.27 -13.02 5.51
N VAL A 58 9.14 -12.66 4.23
CA VAL A 58 9.03 -11.24 3.80
C VAL A 58 7.79 -10.57 4.39
N ILE A 59 6.73 -11.34 4.66
CA ILE A 59 5.48 -10.85 5.25
C ILE A 59 5.56 -10.81 6.80
N ILE A 60 6.26 -11.74 7.44
CA ILE A 60 6.26 -11.88 8.91
C ILE A 60 7.21 -10.90 9.63
N GLU A 61 8.35 -10.49 9.05
CA GLU A 61 9.37 -9.72 9.80
C GLU A 61 9.23 -8.19 9.81
N GLY A 62 8.14 -7.61 9.27
CA GLY A 62 7.85 -6.17 9.42
C GLY A 62 8.94 -5.21 8.89
N SER A 63 9.90 -5.73 8.11
CA SER A 63 11.09 -5.01 7.70
C SER A 63 11.16 -4.97 6.18
N ALA A 64 10.79 -3.82 5.61
CA ALA A 64 10.79 -3.52 4.18
C ALA A 64 12.19 -3.47 3.53
N LEU A 65 13.18 -4.19 4.05
CA LEU A 65 14.58 -4.13 3.63
C LEU A 65 14.99 -5.20 2.61
N ILE A 66 14.13 -6.19 2.31
CA ILE A 66 14.45 -7.25 1.35
C ILE A 66 13.70 -7.03 0.02
N CYS A 67 13.89 -5.87 -0.60
CA CYS A 67 13.89 -5.68 -2.06
C CYS A 67 14.28 -4.22 -2.36
N PRO A 68 15.38 -3.91 -3.09
CA PRO A 68 15.98 -4.68 -4.19
C PRO A 68 17.53 -4.74 -4.10
N PHE A 69 18.10 -5.84 -3.63
CA PHE A 69 19.54 -6.15 -3.85
C PHE A 69 19.81 -7.60 -4.27
N SER A 70 18.79 -8.46 -4.25
CA SER A 70 18.94 -9.91 -4.50
C SER A 70 18.46 -10.36 -5.88
N LEU A 71 17.93 -9.46 -6.72
CA LEU A 71 17.40 -9.79 -8.07
C LEU A 71 18.42 -9.59 -9.20
N GLY A 72 19.71 -9.65 -8.90
CA GLY A 72 20.79 -9.77 -9.90
C GLY A 72 20.95 -11.19 -10.47
N ILE A 73 20.06 -12.12 -10.13
CA ILE A 73 20.09 -13.50 -10.61
C ILE A 73 18.65 -13.85 -10.98
N PHE A 74 18.27 -13.74 -12.25
CA PHE A 74 17.30 -14.59 -12.95
C PHE A 74 17.13 -14.03 -14.37
N ASP A 75 18.09 -14.37 -15.21
CA ASP A 75 18.07 -14.15 -16.65
C ASP A 75 17.07 -15.13 -17.30
N ASP A 76 16.25 -14.61 -18.22
CA ASP A 76 15.54 -15.30 -19.31
C ASP A 76 14.41 -16.33 -19.08
N GLY A 77 13.88 -16.54 -17.88
CA GLY A 77 12.94 -17.67 -17.65
C GLY A 77 11.50 -17.39 -17.17
N LEU A 78 11.15 -16.18 -16.72
CA LEU A 78 10.11 -16.04 -15.69
C LEU A 78 9.06 -14.96 -15.96
N HIS A 79 8.40 -15.05 -17.12
CA HIS A 79 7.20 -14.25 -17.47
C HIS A 79 5.95 -14.54 -16.59
N ARG A 80 6.11 -15.12 -15.38
CA ARG A 80 5.00 -15.59 -14.52
C ARG A 80 5.13 -15.27 -13.02
N ASN A 81 6.00 -14.34 -12.62
CA ASN A 81 6.17 -14.05 -11.18
C ASN A 81 5.11 -13.11 -10.58
N TRP A 82 4.59 -12.16 -11.34
CA TRP A 82 3.59 -11.22 -10.80
C TRP A 82 2.29 -11.94 -10.42
N VAL A 83 1.84 -12.94 -11.19
CA VAL A 83 0.61 -13.71 -10.88
C VAL A 83 0.69 -14.34 -9.50
N LEU A 84 1.80 -15.02 -9.20
CA LEU A 84 2.00 -15.67 -7.92
C LEU A 84 2.09 -14.65 -6.77
N ILE A 85 2.87 -13.58 -6.95
CA ILE A 85 3.06 -12.55 -5.92
C ILE A 85 1.73 -11.84 -5.61
N LEU A 86 1.00 -11.40 -6.63
CA LEU A 86 -0.28 -10.71 -6.44
C LEU A 86 -1.34 -11.63 -5.84
N SER A 87 -1.32 -12.92 -6.16
CA SER A 87 -2.21 -13.93 -5.55
C SER A 87 -1.91 -14.12 -4.06
N LEU A 88 -0.63 -14.30 -3.69
CA LEU A 88 -0.23 -14.45 -2.28
C LEU A 88 -0.55 -13.21 -1.46
N LEU A 89 -0.35 -12.02 -2.02
CA LEU A 89 -0.76 -10.76 -1.39
C LEU A 89 -2.28 -10.67 -1.24
N GLY A 90 -3.04 -11.16 -2.22
CA GLY A 90 -4.50 -11.22 -2.15
C GLY A 90 -4.99 -12.12 -1.02
N GLU A 91 -4.39 -13.31 -0.87
CA GLU A 91 -4.65 -14.20 0.26
C GLU A 91 -4.29 -13.54 1.59
N TYR A 92 -3.15 -12.85 1.66
CA TYR A 92 -2.75 -12.13 2.88
C TYR A 92 -3.72 -10.99 3.25
N PHE A 93 -4.26 -10.27 2.27
CA PHE A 93 -5.26 -9.23 2.52
C PHE A 93 -6.59 -9.77 3.04
N SER A 94 -6.87 -11.07 2.86
CA SER A 94 -8.01 -11.70 3.56
C SER A 94 -7.81 -11.79 5.08
N LEU A 95 -6.55 -11.73 5.55
CA LEU A 95 -6.19 -11.71 6.97
C LEU A 95 -6.06 -10.27 7.49
N ASP A 96 -5.34 -9.42 6.78
CA ASP A 96 -5.19 -7.99 7.10
C ASP A 96 -5.21 -7.12 5.82
N ALA A 97 -6.40 -6.66 5.46
CA ALA A 97 -6.63 -5.84 4.27
C ALA A 97 -5.99 -4.44 4.33
N LYS A 98 -5.48 -4.01 5.50
CA LYS A 98 -4.96 -2.65 5.72
C LYS A 98 -3.45 -2.64 5.98
N HIS A 99 -2.78 -3.79 5.88
CA HIS A 99 -1.35 -3.93 6.14
C HIS A 99 -0.49 -3.08 5.19
N TYR A 100 0.18 -2.08 5.75
CA TYR A 100 0.92 -1.07 5.00
C TYR A 100 2.04 -1.66 4.11
N HIS A 101 2.85 -2.58 4.65
CA HIS A 101 3.97 -3.15 3.90
C HIS A 101 3.51 -4.05 2.75
N ALA A 102 2.37 -4.73 2.91
CA ALA A 102 1.81 -5.58 1.86
C ALA A 102 1.30 -4.73 0.69
N TRP A 103 0.65 -3.59 0.97
CA TRP A 103 0.26 -2.63 -0.07
C TRP A 103 1.48 -2.02 -0.79
N SER A 104 2.53 -1.65 -0.05
CA SER A 104 3.78 -1.17 -0.64
C SER A 104 4.42 -2.22 -1.55
N HIS A 105 4.46 -3.48 -1.11
CA HIS A 105 4.99 -4.58 -1.91
C HIS A 105 4.16 -4.85 -3.17
N ARG A 106 2.82 -4.74 -3.07
CA ARG A 106 1.93 -4.82 -4.23
C ARG A 106 2.24 -3.76 -5.28
N GLN A 107 2.41 -2.50 -4.85
CA GLN A 107 2.78 -1.40 -5.76
C GLN A 107 4.14 -1.62 -6.42
N TRP A 108 5.13 -2.10 -5.67
CA TRP A 108 6.42 -2.49 -6.24
C TRP A 108 6.25 -3.60 -7.28
N ALA A 109 5.48 -4.65 -6.98
CA ALA A 109 5.26 -5.76 -7.90
C ALA A 109 4.62 -5.28 -9.22
N LEU A 110 3.63 -4.39 -9.14
CA LEU A 110 2.98 -3.79 -10.31
C LEU A 110 3.97 -2.99 -11.17
N LEU A 111 4.83 -2.17 -10.55
CA LEU A 111 5.82 -1.38 -11.27
C LEU A 111 6.95 -2.23 -11.87
N ALA A 112 7.46 -3.19 -11.12
CA ALA A 112 8.65 -3.95 -11.50
C ALA A 112 8.33 -5.13 -12.41
N LEU A 113 7.16 -5.76 -12.23
CA LEU A 113 6.82 -7.04 -12.86
C LEU A 113 5.55 -6.99 -13.73
N GLY A 114 4.70 -5.97 -13.57
CA GLY A 114 3.42 -5.85 -14.27
C GLY A 114 2.24 -6.46 -13.50
N GLY A 115 1.20 -6.89 -14.22
CA GLY A 115 -0.05 -7.40 -13.64
C GLY A 115 -1.11 -6.31 -13.40
N TRP A 116 -1.18 -5.33 -14.28
CA TRP A 116 -2.07 -4.17 -14.16
C TRP A 116 -3.52 -4.48 -14.57
N GLU A 117 -3.72 -5.53 -15.36
CA GLU A 117 -4.95 -5.83 -16.08
C GLU A 117 -6.16 -5.98 -15.16
N ASN A 118 -5.98 -6.62 -14.01
CA ASN A 118 -7.05 -6.93 -13.05
C ASN A 118 -6.97 -6.07 -11.77
N GLU A 119 -6.00 -5.16 -11.68
CA GLU A 119 -5.74 -4.45 -10.43
C GLU A 119 -6.85 -3.46 -10.08
N LEU A 120 -7.48 -2.86 -11.10
CA LEU A 120 -8.60 -1.94 -10.89
C LEU A 120 -9.87 -2.68 -10.40
N ASP A 121 -10.12 -3.86 -10.96
CA ASP A 121 -11.21 -4.76 -10.54
C ASP A 121 -10.98 -5.26 -9.11
N TYR A 122 -9.74 -5.64 -8.79
CA TYR A 122 -9.36 -6.04 -7.44
C TYR A 122 -9.59 -4.92 -6.41
N CYS A 123 -9.25 -3.68 -6.76
CA CYS A 123 -9.57 -2.53 -5.90
C CYS A 123 -11.08 -2.37 -5.71
N GLN A 124 -11.87 -2.60 -6.76
CA GLN A 124 -13.33 -2.52 -6.68
C GLN A 124 -13.90 -3.60 -5.75
N GLU A 125 -13.48 -4.85 -5.87
CA GLU A 125 -13.90 -5.95 -4.99
C GLU A 125 -13.64 -5.61 -3.51
N LEU A 126 -12.46 -5.07 -3.19
CA LEU A 126 -12.10 -4.67 -1.84
C LEU A 126 -12.94 -3.50 -1.30
N ILE A 127 -13.28 -2.53 -2.15
CA ILE A 127 -14.13 -1.38 -1.78
C ILE A 127 -15.59 -1.82 -1.62
N GLU A 128 -16.07 -2.75 -2.45
CA GLU A 128 -17.41 -3.32 -2.33
C GLU A 128 -17.54 -4.17 -1.05
N ALA A 129 -16.47 -4.85 -0.64
CA ALA A 129 -16.40 -5.60 0.62
C ALA A 129 -16.31 -4.69 1.86
N ASP A 130 -15.46 -3.66 1.83
CA ASP A 130 -15.34 -2.63 2.87
C ASP A 130 -15.15 -1.25 2.24
N VAL A 131 -16.24 -0.49 2.17
CA VAL A 131 -16.23 0.87 1.60
C VAL A 131 -15.32 1.82 2.38
N PHE A 132 -15.03 1.54 3.66
CA PHE A 132 -14.12 2.30 4.51
C PHE A 132 -12.66 1.82 4.42
N ASN A 133 -12.34 0.90 3.50
CA ASN A 133 -10.97 0.49 3.25
C ASN A 133 -10.17 1.58 2.51
N ASN A 134 -9.59 2.49 3.28
CA ASN A 134 -8.78 3.59 2.77
C ASN A 134 -7.59 3.11 1.91
N SER A 135 -7.00 1.96 2.21
CA SER A 135 -5.89 1.42 1.43
C SER A 135 -6.32 1.01 0.02
N ALA A 136 -7.52 0.45 -0.13
CA ALA A 136 -8.09 0.13 -1.44
C ALA A 136 -8.41 1.39 -2.26
N TRP A 137 -8.93 2.45 -1.63
CA TRP A 137 -9.13 3.75 -2.30
C TRP A 137 -7.81 4.39 -2.76
N ILE A 138 -6.76 4.34 -1.92
CA ILE A 138 -5.43 4.82 -2.27
C ILE A 138 -4.84 3.99 -3.41
N GLN A 139 -4.98 2.66 -3.36
CA GLN A 139 -4.51 1.79 -4.42
C GLN A 139 -5.25 2.07 -5.72
N ARG A 140 -6.57 2.23 -5.68
CA ARG A 140 -7.35 2.60 -6.88
C ARG A 140 -6.80 3.87 -7.51
N TYR A 141 -6.46 4.88 -6.71
CA TYR A 141 -5.87 6.14 -7.22
C TYR A 141 -4.48 5.90 -7.81
N TYR A 142 -3.69 5.04 -7.16
CA TYR A 142 -2.39 4.64 -7.67
C TYR A 142 -2.50 3.96 -9.04
N VAL A 143 -3.43 3.02 -9.19
CA VAL A 143 -3.65 2.27 -10.45
C VAL A 143 -4.05 3.20 -11.59
N ILE A 144 -5.04 4.08 -11.38
CA ILE A 144 -5.47 5.01 -12.44
C ILE A 144 -4.37 6.00 -12.83
N THR A 145 -3.44 6.31 -11.94
CA THR A 145 -2.37 7.30 -12.21
C THR A 145 -1.06 6.70 -12.69
N ARG A 146 -0.81 5.42 -12.41
CA ARG A 146 0.47 4.74 -12.70
C ARG A 146 0.35 3.64 -13.74
N SER A 147 -0.83 3.06 -13.92
CA SER A 147 -1.02 2.00 -14.90
C SER A 147 -0.71 2.51 -16.32
N PRO A 148 0.15 1.82 -17.08
CA PRO A 148 0.41 2.17 -18.47
C PRO A 148 -0.79 1.88 -19.39
N LEU A 149 -1.81 1.15 -18.91
CA LEU A 149 -2.95 0.69 -19.69
C LEU A 149 -4.14 1.66 -19.70
N LEU A 150 -4.24 2.53 -18.68
CA LEU A 150 -5.46 3.31 -18.41
C LEU A 150 -5.42 4.75 -18.92
N GLY A 151 -4.29 5.22 -19.46
CA GLY A 151 -4.18 6.58 -19.98
C GLY A 151 -4.18 7.70 -18.92
N GLY A 152 -4.10 7.35 -17.63
CA GLY A 152 -4.01 8.31 -16.54
C GLY A 152 -5.34 8.95 -16.15
N LEU A 153 -5.26 10.05 -15.39
CA LEU A 153 -6.45 10.77 -14.94
C LEU A 153 -7.26 11.39 -16.07
N GLU A 154 -6.62 11.80 -17.17
CA GLU A 154 -7.33 12.45 -18.26
C GLU A 154 -8.37 11.52 -18.88
N ALA A 155 -7.99 10.26 -19.12
CA ALA A 155 -8.89 9.25 -19.67
C ALA A 155 -9.89 8.72 -18.64
N MET A 156 -9.47 8.55 -17.38
CA MET A 156 -10.29 7.88 -16.35
C MET A 156 -11.21 8.82 -15.55
N ARG A 157 -11.04 10.14 -15.64
CA ARG A 157 -11.72 11.10 -14.75
C ARG A 157 -13.23 10.92 -14.73
N GLU A 158 -13.89 10.88 -15.89
CA GLU A 158 -15.35 10.84 -15.97
C GLU A 158 -15.92 9.59 -15.30
N SER A 159 -15.38 8.41 -15.63
CA SER A 159 -15.82 7.14 -15.05
C SER A 159 -15.56 7.08 -13.54
N GLU A 160 -14.39 7.54 -13.09
CA GLU A 160 -14.02 7.52 -11.68
C GLU A 160 -14.80 8.54 -10.84
N VAL A 161 -15.11 9.72 -11.39
CA VAL A 161 -15.99 10.70 -10.73
C VAL A 161 -17.39 10.08 -10.56
N SER A 162 -17.95 9.47 -11.61
CA SER A 162 -19.25 8.80 -11.53
C SER A 162 -19.26 7.68 -10.49
N TYR A 163 -18.23 6.82 -10.48
CA TYR A 163 -18.06 5.75 -9.49
C TYR A 163 -18.00 6.29 -8.05
N THR A 164 -17.22 7.36 -7.85
CA THR A 164 -17.00 7.94 -6.53
C THR A 164 -18.26 8.64 -6.02
N ILE A 165 -18.99 9.35 -6.89
CA ILE A 165 -20.26 10.00 -6.52
C ILE A 165 -21.30 8.96 -6.10
N LYS A 166 -21.41 7.83 -6.80
CA LYS A 166 -22.28 6.72 -6.39
C LYS A 166 -21.90 6.18 -5.00
N SER A 167 -20.60 6.07 -4.73
CA SER A 167 -20.10 5.62 -3.42
C SER A 167 -20.41 6.62 -2.30
N ILE A 168 -20.23 7.92 -2.57
CA ILE A 168 -20.58 9.01 -1.65
C ILE A 168 -22.07 9.03 -1.35
N LEU A 169 -22.93 8.90 -2.36
CA LEU A 169 -24.38 8.87 -2.17
C LEU A 169 -24.82 7.70 -1.29
N SER A 170 -24.11 6.57 -1.39
CA SER A 170 -24.39 5.40 -0.57
C SER A 170 -23.89 5.57 0.86
N ASN A 171 -22.72 6.18 1.06
CA ASN A 171 -22.10 6.39 2.38
C ASN A 171 -21.46 7.78 2.50
N PRO A 172 -22.25 8.85 2.75
CA PRO A 172 -21.74 10.23 2.75
C PRO A 172 -20.71 10.52 3.85
N ALA A 173 -20.71 9.73 4.93
CA ALA A 173 -19.77 9.86 6.04
C ALA A 173 -18.37 9.28 5.74
N ASN A 174 -18.19 8.58 4.60
CA ASN A 174 -16.90 7.99 4.26
C ASN A 174 -15.91 9.03 3.76
N GLU A 175 -14.95 9.40 4.61
CA GLU A 175 -13.90 10.37 4.27
C GLU A 175 -13.04 9.92 3.07
N SER A 176 -12.80 8.61 2.92
CA SER A 176 -11.94 8.08 1.85
C SER A 176 -12.50 8.37 0.46
N SER A 177 -13.81 8.23 0.25
CA SER A 177 -14.43 8.56 -1.04
C SER A 177 -14.37 10.05 -1.36
N TRP A 178 -14.52 10.93 -0.36
CA TRP A 178 -14.37 12.38 -0.57
C TRP A 178 -12.93 12.77 -0.89
N ARG A 179 -11.96 12.18 -0.20
CA ARG A 179 -10.53 12.40 -0.47
C ARG A 179 -10.14 11.90 -1.85
N TYR A 180 -10.69 10.76 -2.27
CA TYR A 180 -10.50 10.21 -3.59
C TYR A 180 -11.06 11.15 -4.67
N LEU A 181 -12.32 11.61 -4.51
CA LEU A 181 -12.96 12.57 -5.41
C LEU A 181 -12.09 13.83 -5.59
N LYS A 182 -11.63 14.42 -4.48
CA LYS A 182 -10.72 15.57 -4.51
C LYS A 182 -9.44 15.28 -5.30
N SER A 183 -8.85 14.10 -5.09
CA SER A 183 -7.58 13.70 -5.71
C SER A 183 -7.69 13.55 -7.23
N LEU A 184 -8.87 13.18 -7.76
CA LEU A 184 -9.10 13.10 -9.21
C LEU A 184 -8.84 14.45 -9.92
N TYR A 185 -8.98 15.57 -9.23
CA TYR A 185 -8.77 16.90 -9.80
C TYR A 185 -7.37 17.48 -9.60
N LYS A 186 -6.46 16.82 -8.85
CA LYS A 186 -5.05 17.28 -8.66
C LYS A 186 -4.92 18.79 -8.44
N ASP A 187 -5.73 19.34 -7.52
CA ASP A 187 -5.78 20.77 -7.17
C ASP A 187 -6.34 21.73 -8.25
N ASP A 188 -6.87 21.22 -9.38
CA ASP A 188 -7.68 22.00 -10.30
C ASP A 188 -9.08 22.25 -9.73
N LYS A 189 -9.13 23.22 -8.82
CA LYS A 189 -10.35 23.67 -8.14
C LYS A 189 -11.41 24.15 -9.12
N LYS A 190 -11.00 24.78 -10.24
CA LYS A 190 -11.94 25.32 -11.24
C LYS A 190 -12.68 24.19 -11.93
N SER A 191 -11.93 23.22 -12.45
CA SER A 191 -12.51 22.05 -13.11
C SER A 191 -13.40 21.26 -12.16
N TRP A 192 -12.99 21.10 -10.89
CA TRP A 192 -13.80 20.41 -9.88
C TRP A 192 -15.14 21.11 -9.60
N ILE A 193 -15.14 22.43 -9.39
CA ILE A 193 -16.36 23.19 -9.09
C ILE A 193 -17.30 23.25 -10.31
N SER A 194 -16.74 23.26 -11.52
CA SER A 194 -17.52 23.32 -12.76
C SER A 194 -18.05 21.97 -13.25
N ASP A 195 -17.61 20.84 -12.68
CA ASP A 195 -18.00 19.51 -13.14
C ASP A 195 -19.51 19.27 -12.90
N PRO A 196 -20.33 19.07 -13.95
CA PRO A 196 -21.76 18.82 -13.79
C PRO A 196 -22.07 17.56 -12.96
N SER A 197 -21.17 16.58 -12.96
CA SER A 197 -21.33 15.29 -12.27
C SER A 197 -21.31 15.43 -10.75
N VAL A 198 -20.73 16.52 -10.24
CA VAL A 198 -20.68 16.82 -8.80
C VAL A 198 -21.75 17.83 -8.37
N SER A 199 -22.66 18.22 -9.28
CA SER A 199 -23.68 19.25 -9.05
C SER A 199 -24.60 18.95 -7.86
N SER A 200 -24.94 17.69 -7.61
CA SER A 200 -25.73 17.29 -6.43
C SER A 200 -25.03 17.56 -5.10
N HIS A 201 -23.70 17.74 -5.12
CA HIS A 201 -22.86 18.02 -3.96
C HIS A 201 -22.08 19.33 -4.14
N GLN A 202 -22.60 20.25 -4.96
CA GLN A 202 -21.87 21.46 -5.33
C GLN A 202 -21.45 22.30 -4.12
N ASP A 203 -22.27 22.35 -3.07
CA ASP A 203 -21.95 23.09 -1.85
C ASP A 203 -20.81 22.43 -1.06
N SER A 204 -20.82 21.10 -0.94
CA SER A 204 -19.73 20.32 -0.33
C SER A 204 -18.43 20.47 -1.13
N VAL A 205 -18.51 20.40 -2.46
CA VAL A 205 -17.37 20.59 -3.36
C VAL A 205 -16.81 21.99 -3.25
N LYS A 206 -17.66 23.02 -3.28
CA LYS A 206 -17.24 24.42 -3.08
C LYS A 206 -16.57 24.61 -1.72
N ALA A 207 -17.11 24.02 -0.66
CA ALA A 207 -16.52 24.08 0.69
C ALA A 207 -15.14 23.39 0.75
N LEU A 208 -14.97 22.24 0.07
CA LEU A 208 -13.69 21.52 0.02
C LEU A 208 -12.65 22.16 -0.89
N ALA A 209 -13.09 22.88 -1.93
CA ALA A 209 -12.22 23.53 -2.90
C ALA A 209 -11.78 24.93 -2.44
N ASN A 210 -12.64 25.68 -1.74
CA ASN A 210 -12.34 27.04 -1.29
C ASN A 210 -11.70 27.03 0.10
N GLU A 211 -10.42 27.42 0.18
CA GLU A 211 -9.74 27.76 1.44
C GLU A 211 -10.16 29.16 1.95
N ASN A 212 -10.70 30.00 1.07
CA ASN A 212 -11.19 31.35 1.36
C ASN A 212 -12.67 31.46 1.01
N ALA A 213 -13.53 30.71 1.70
CA ALA A 213 -14.96 30.99 1.65
C ALA A 213 -15.24 32.40 2.23
N ASP A 214 -16.34 33.03 1.81
CA ASP A 214 -16.83 34.29 2.39
C ASP A 214 -16.69 34.22 3.91
N THR A 215 -15.97 35.17 4.51
CA THR A 215 -15.44 35.06 5.89
C THR A 215 -16.55 34.72 6.89
N ASN A 216 -17.77 35.17 6.62
CA ASN A 216 -18.96 34.90 7.40
C ASN A 216 -19.47 33.46 7.26
N LEU A 217 -19.51 32.91 6.03
CA LEU A 217 -19.90 31.53 5.79
C LEU A 217 -18.82 30.56 6.28
N ALA A 218 -17.54 30.88 6.04
CA ALA A 218 -16.41 30.11 6.54
C ALA A 218 -16.46 30.01 8.07
N SER A 219 -16.65 31.14 8.76
CA SER A 219 -16.76 31.16 10.22
C SER A 219 -17.97 30.38 10.73
N LEU A 220 -19.12 30.46 10.04
CA LEU A 220 -20.31 29.69 10.41
C LEU A 220 -20.07 28.18 10.25
N VAL A 221 -19.47 27.75 9.15
CA VAL A 221 -19.12 26.35 8.89
C VAL A 221 -18.11 25.85 9.92
N CYS A 222 -17.04 26.60 10.20
CA CYS A 222 -16.07 26.24 11.24
C CYS A 222 -16.72 26.15 12.63
N SER A 223 -17.67 27.03 12.95
CA SER A 223 -18.42 26.97 14.21
C SER A 223 -19.30 25.72 14.31
N ILE A 224 -19.96 25.33 13.22
CA ILE A 224 -20.75 24.09 13.16
C ILE A 224 -19.81 22.88 13.26
N LEU A 225 -18.70 22.87 12.52
CA LEU A 225 -17.72 21.79 12.56
C LEU A 225 -17.10 21.63 13.95
N GLY A 226 -16.81 22.72 14.67
CA GLY A 226 -16.33 22.64 16.05
C GLY A 226 -17.32 21.98 17.02
N ARG A 227 -18.62 21.95 16.69
CA ARG A 227 -19.64 21.22 17.45
C ARG A 227 -19.81 19.78 16.97
N VAL A 228 -19.70 19.55 15.66
CA VAL A 228 -19.94 18.23 15.03
C VAL A 228 -18.70 17.32 15.12
N ASP A 229 -17.50 17.89 15.02
CA ASP A 229 -16.20 17.23 15.16
C ASP A 229 -15.31 18.01 16.15
N PRO A 230 -15.59 17.90 17.47
CA PRO A 230 -14.87 18.64 18.49
C PRO A 230 -13.39 18.24 18.59
N ILE A 231 -13.01 17.06 18.09
CA ILE A 231 -11.62 16.58 18.09
C ILE A 231 -10.75 17.47 17.19
N ARG A 232 -11.32 17.92 16.06
CA ARG A 232 -10.64 18.81 15.10
C ARG A 232 -10.96 20.29 15.29
N ALA A 233 -11.61 20.69 16.40
CA ALA A 233 -12.02 22.09 16.62
C ALA A 233 -10.86 23.10 16.70
N ASN A 234 -9.62 22.65 16.92
CA ASN A 234 -8.42 23.49 17.01
C ASN A 234 -7.49 23.38 15.78
N TYR A 235 -7.92 22.68 14.72
CA TYR A 235 -7.20 22.59 13.44
C TYR A 235 -7.49 23.82 12.58
#